data_AF-A0A327TY30-F1
#
_entry.id   AF-A0A327TY30-F1
#
_cell.length_a   1.000
_cell.length_b   1.000
_cell.length_c   1.000
_cell.angle_alpha   90.00
_cell.angle_beta   90.00
_cell.angle_gamma   90.00
#
_symmetry.space_group_name_H-M   'P 1'
#
loop_
_entity.id
_entity.type
_entity.pdbx_description
1 polymer ?
#
loop_
_entity_poly.entity_id
_entity_poly.type
_entity_poly.pdbx_seq_one_letter_code
_entity_poly.pdbx_strand_id
1 'polypeptide(L)'
;MPAVPILRQLTTCSDPSTVVITRRSRAADRPLDYQLEICHRHRWLLGETWPGRRSSESAGGRCGAVLDFRPFESVLKSHRSNWLGPLTAADSGSSTVLRGHALAAALHEEVQWLLDCKREPTGVTVALHHAAAIAEATASGVLPRAEGQRQLLGALSVAETLDAASRGA
;
A
#
# COMPACT_ATOMS: atom_id res chain seq x y z
N MET A 1 -21.22 10.17 1.34
CA MET A 1 -20.26 10.17 2.47
C MET A 1 -18.87 10.34 1.89
N PRO A 2 -18.02 11.22 2.45
CA PRO A 2 -16.65 11.38 1.96
C PRO A 2 -15.91 10.04 2.08
N ALA A 3 -15.06 9.74 1.10
CA ALA A 3 -14.26 8.52 1.12
C ALA A 3 -13.32 8.52 2.33
N VAL A 4 -13.39 7.48 3.16
CA VAL A 4 -12.44 7.29 4.27
C VAL A 4 -11.06 6.98 3.66
N PRO A 5 -10.01 7.74 3.98
CA PRO A 5 -8.68 7.47 3.45
C PRO A 5 -8.12 6.16 4.00
N ILE A 6 -7.24 5.53 3.22
CA ILE A 6 -6.40 4.44 3.68
C ILE A 6 -5.11 5.04 4.21
N LEU A 7 -4.80 4.75 5.48
CA LEU A 7 -3.52 5.09 6.07
C LEU A 7 -2.49 4.02 5.71
N ARG A 8 -1.40 4.44 5.06
CA ARG A 8 -0.23 3.59 4.82
C ARG A 8 0.99 4.18 5.53
N GLN A 9 1.95 3.32 5.85
CA GLN A 9 3.16 3.71 6.55
C GLN A 9 4.37 3.09 5.83
N LEU A 10 5.07 3.90 5.04
CA LEU A 10 6.15 3.45 4.15
C LEU A 10 7.51 3.31 4.85
N THR A 11 7.62 3.82 6.08
CA THR A 11 8.85 3.80 6.88
C THR A 11 8.52 3.53 8.35
N THR A 12 9.44 2.95 9.09
CA THR A 12 9.35 2.86 10.56
C THR A 12 9.98 4.04 11.30
N CYS A 13 10.63 4.93 10.55
CA CYS A 13 11.20 6.17 11.05
C CYS A 13 10.22 6.98 11.91
N SER A 14 10.66 7.34 13.12
CA SER A 14 9.89 8.13 14.08
C SER A 14 10.14 9.64 13.96
N ASP A 15 11.10 10.05 13.13
CA ASP A 15 11.40 11.46 12.90
C ASP A 15 10.16 12.19 12.36
N PRO A 16 9.95 13.46 12.76
CA PRO A 16 8.92 14.29 12.19
C PRO A 16 9.14 14.50 10.69
N SER A 17 8.05 14.59 9.95
CA SER A 17 8.11 14.95 8.54
C SER A 17 8.62 16.38 8.38
N THR A 18 9.38 16.62 7.30
CA THR A 18 9.86 17.95 6.91
C THR A 18 9.37 18.32 5.51
N VAL A 19 8.88 17.34 4.76
CA VAL A 19 8.37 17.48 3.40
C VAL A 19 7.04 16.76 3.31
N VAL A 20 6.07 17.43 2.70
CA VAL A 20 4.77 16.89 2.33
C VAL A 20 4.69 16.84 0.81
N ILE A 21 4.23 15.70 0.28
CA ILE A 21 3.85 15.56 -1.13
C ILE A 21 2.34 15.44 -1.19
N THR A 22 1.72 16.39 -1.87
CA THR A 22 0.28 16.36 -2.12
C THR A 22 0.02 16.12 -3.59
N ARG A 23 -0.77 15.10 -3.91
CA ARG A 23 -1.33 14.93 -5.25
C ARG A 23 -2.81 15.26 -5.21
N ARG A 24 -3.19 16.29 -5.96
CA ARG A 24 -4.61 16.64 -6.13
C ARG A 24 -5.25 15.74 -7.17
N SER A 25 -6.49 15.32 -6.91
CA SER A 25 -7.26 14.61 -7.92
C SER A 25 -7.83 15.60 -8.94
N ARG A 26 -8.13 15.11 -10.14
CA ARG A 26 -8.84 15.88 -11.18
C ARG A 26 -10.36 15.86 -10.99
N ALA A 27 -10.88 15.01 -10.11
CA ALA A 27 -12.30 14.88 -9.84
C ALA A 27 -12.76 15.92 -8.80
N ALA A 28 -13.87 16.60 -9.08
CA ALA A 28 -14.37 17.71 -8.28
C ALA A 28 -14.85 17.30 -6.88
N ASP A 29 -15.30 16.06 -6.71
CA ASP A 29 -15.77 15.47 -5.45
C ASP A 29 -14.63 14.90 -4.57
N ARG A 30 -13.40 14.87 -5.11
CA ARG A 30 -12.22 14.31 -4.45
C ARG A 30 -11.04 15.27 -4.62
N PRO A 31 -10.84 16.22 -3.70
CA PRO A 31 -9.83 17.26 -3.88
C PRO A 31 -8.40 16.72 -3.84
N LEU A 32 -8.19 15.55 -3.21
CA LEU A 32 -6.88 14.91 -3.02
C LEU A 32 -6.91 13.45 -3.48
N ASP A 33 -5.88 13.04 -4.22
CA ASP A 33 -5.56 11.63 -4.42
C ASP A 33 -4.83 11.08 -3.19
N TYR A 34 -3.77 11.77 -2.75
CA TYR A 34 -3.06 11.40 -1.53
C TYR A 34 -2.23 12.55 -0.97
N GLN A 35 -1.87 12.41 0.30
CA GLN A 35 -0.84 13.18 1.00
C GLN A 35 0.20 12.21 1.55
N LEU A 36 1.48 12.42 1.24
CA LEU A 36 2.63 11.67 1.78
C LEU A 36 3.49 12.62 2.60
N GLU A 37 3.92 12.19 3.78
CA GLU A 37 4.78 12.93 4.67
C GLU A 37 6.13 12.21 4.84
N ILE A 38 7.23 12.95 4.74
CA ILE A 38 8.57 12.36 4.82
C ILE A 38 9.57 13.27 5.51
N CYS A 39 10.49 12.68 6.29
CA CYS A 39 11.58 13.43 6.90
C CYS A 39 12.72 13.66 5.89
N HIS A 40 13.63 14.57 6.23
CA HIS A 40 14.76 14.91 5.38
C HIS A 40 15.63 13.70 5.03
N ARG A 41 15.86 12.80 5.99
CA ARG A 41 16.68 11.59 5.82
C ARG A 41 16.10 10.63 4.77
N HIS A 42 14.78 10.48 4.72
CA HIS A 42 14.11 9.53 3.83
C HIS A 42 13.60 10.14 2.53
N ARG A 43 13.94 11.41 2.24
CA ARG A 43 13.53 12.07 0.99
C ARG A 43 13.90 11.30 -0.30
N TRP A 44 14.86 10.38 -0.22
CA TRP A 44 15.24 9.50 -1.33
C TRP A 44 14.13 8.50 -1.72
N LEU A 45 13.24 8.11 -0.80
CA LEU A 45 12.06 7.27 -1.10
C LEU A 45 11.10 7.95 -2.08
N LEU A 46 11.17 9.29 -2.18
CA LEU A 46 10.36 10.06 -3.12
C LEU A 46 10.85 9.92 -4.57
N GLY A 47 12.03 9.34 -4.80
CA GLY A 47 12.67 9.30 -6.12
C GLY A 47 12.60 10.62 -6.88
N GLU A 48 12.81 10.56 -8.19
CA GLU A 48 12.52 11.69 -9.10
C GLU A 48 11.08 11.67 -9.61
N THR A 49 10.41 10.51 -9.53
CA THR A 49 9.18 10.21 -10.26
C THR A 49 7.92 10.18 -9.41
N TRP A 50 8.01 10.37 -8.09
CA TRP A 50 6.82 10.34 -7.24
C TRP A 50 5.87 11.51 -7.58
N PRO A 51 4.65 11.25 -8.08
CA PRO A 51 3.85 12.28 -8.72
C PRO A 51 3.12 13.16 -7.70
N GLY A 52 3.46 14.43 -7.60
CA GLY A 52 2.74 15.37 -6.74
C GLY A 52 3.50 16.68 -6.53
N ARG A 53 2.86 17.63 -5.85
CA ARG A 53 3.51 18.88 -5.47
C ARG A 53 4.18 18.71 -4.11
N ARG A 54 5.46 19.11 -4.02
CA ARG A 54 6.22 19.15 -2.77
C ARG A 54 5.97 20.46 -2.05
N SER A 55 5.80 20.40 -0.73
CA SER A 55 5.75 21.55 0.17
C SER A 55 6.39 21.20 1.51
N SER A 56 6.78 22.20 2.30
CA SER A 56 7.08 22.04 3.73
C SER A 56 5.90 22.43 4.62
N GLU A 57 4.90 23.08 4.04
CA GLU A 57 3.66 23.44 4.73
C GLU A 57 2.91 22.18 5.18
N SER A 58 2.47 22.16 6.44
CA SER A 58 1.85 21.02 7.12
C SER A 58 2.77 19.81 7.38
N ALA A 59 4.09 19.95 7.26
CA ALA A 59 5.03 18.93 7.73
C ALA A 59 5.00 18.88 9.26
N GLY A 60 4.57 17.76 9.83
CA GLY A 60 4.34 17.61 11.28
C GLY A 60 3.79 16.24 11.70
N GLY A 61 3.35 15.42 10.75
CA GLY A 61 3.12 14.00 10.94
C GLY A 61 4.41 13.19 10.94
N ARG A 62 4.27 11.86 10.94
CA ARG A 62 5.39 10.93 10.98
C ARG A 62 5.97 10.70 9.58
N CYS A 63 7.29 10.58 9.48
CA CYS A 63 7.94 10.12 8.26
C CYS A 63 7.28 8.85 7.72
N GLY A 64 7.02 8.80 6.41
CA GLY A 64 6.44 7.66 5.71
C GLY A 64 4.93 7.55 5.77
N ALA A 65 4.22 8.43 6.50
CA ALA A 65 2.78 8.40 6.57
C ALA A 65 2.15 8.83 5.23
N VAL A 66 1.20 8.02 4.72
CA VAL A 66 0.42 8.33 3.52
C VAL A 66 -1.06 8.27 3.86
N LEU A 67 -1.77 9.37 3.63
CA LEU A 67 -3.23 9.39 3.57
C LEU A 67 -3.64 9.23 2.10
N ASP A 68 -4.08 8.03 1.73
CA ASP A 68 -4.45 7.69 0.36
C ASP A 68 -5.98 7.72 0.20
N PHE A 69 -6.46 8.71 -0.56
CA PHE A 69 -7.87 8.92 -0.85
C PHE A 69 -8.27 8.30 -2.19
N ARG A 70 -7.36 7.65 -2.93
CA ARG A 70 -7.67 7.06 -4.24
C ARG A 70 -8.69 5.91 -4.10
N PRO A 71 -9.42 5.56 -5.18
CA PRO A 71 -10.31 4.41 -5.17
C PRO A 71 -9.55 3.11 -4.87
N PHE A 72 -10.24 2.13 -4.27
CA PHE A 72 -9.69 0.82 -3.90
C PHE A 72 -8.77 0.23 -4.97
N GLU A 73 -9.20 0.22 -6.24
CA GLU A 73 -8.45 -0.36 -7.36
C GLU A 73 -7.13 0.37 -7.63
N SER A 74 -7.09 1.69 -7.43
CA SER A 74 -5.89 2.50 -7.61
C SER A 74 -4.88 2.29 -6.47
N VAL A 75 -5.36 2.13 -5.23
CA VAL A 75 -4.49 1.83 -4.08
C VAL A 75 -3.96 0.40 -4.18
N LEU A 76 -4.82 -0.57 -4.51
CA LEU A 76 -4.43 -1.95 -4.74
C LEU A 76 -3.38 -2.07 -5.86
N LYS A 77 -3.60 -1.39 -6.99
CA LYS A 77 -2.61 -1.33 -8.08
C LYS A 77 -1.28 -0.75 -7.59
N SER A 78 -1.33 0.27 -6.73
CA SER A 78 -0.12 0.87 -6.13
C SER A 78 0.66 -0.14 -5.28
N HIS A 79 -0.01 -0.93 -4.42
CA HIS A 79 0.67 -1.98 -3.64
C HIS A 79 1.28 -3.05 -4.55
N ARG A 80 0.55 -3.49 -5.58
CA ARG A 80 1.04 -4.55 -6.47
C ARG A 80 2.19 -4.10 -7.34
N SER A 81 2.04 -2.99 -8.07
CA SER A 81 3.04 -2.58 -9.06
C SER A 81 4.27 -1.93 -8.44
N ASN A 82 4.11 -1.16 -7.36
CA ASN A 82 5.22 -0.37 -6.81
C ASN A 82 5.92 -1.03 -5.63
N TRP A 83 5.29 -2.02 -5.00
CA TRP A 83 5.85 -2.68 -3.82
C TRP A 83 5.97 -4.20 -3.98
N LEU A 84 4.86 -4.92 -4.15
CA LEU A 84 4.90 -6.39 -4.23
C LEU A 84 5.65 -6.91 -5.45
N GLY A 85 5.40 -6.36 -6.64
CA GLY A 85 6.08 -6.80 -7.87
C GLY A 85 7.60 -6.71 -7.77
N PRO A 86 8.18 -5.57 -7.36
CA PRO A 86 9.62 -5.48 -7.07
C PRO A 86 10.10 -6.44 -5.97
N LEU A 87 9.25 -6.76 -4.99
CA LEU A 87 9.59 -7.65 -3.88
C LEU A 87 9.63 -9.13 -4.29
N THR A 88 8.72 -9.55 -5.19
CA THR A 88 8.55 -10.96 -5.58
C THR A 88 9.12 -11.31 -6.95
N ALA A 89 9.69 -10.34 -7.65
CA ALA A 89 10.11 -10.48 -9.04
C ALA A 89 8.99 -11.02 -9.97
N ALA A 90 7.74 -10.97 -9.52
CA ALA A 90 6.59 -11.32 -10.34
C ALA A 90 6.52 -10.32 -11.49
N ASP A 91 6.39 -10.85 -12.71
CA ASP A 91 6.32 -10.05 -13.91
C ASP A 91 5.09 -9.13 -13.82
N SER A 92 5.34 -7.87 -13.43
CA SER A 92 4.34 -6.83 -13.26
C SER A 92 3.63 -6.41 -14.57
N GLY A 93 3.91 -7.13 -15.66
CA GLY A 93 3.40 -6.93 -17.02
C GLY A 93 1.90 -7.20 -17.19
N SER A 94 1.24 -7.89 -16.26
CA SER A 94 -0.23 -7.95 -16.28
C SER A 94 -0.82 -6.67 -15.71
N SER A 95 -1.07 -5.69 -16.57
CA SER A 95 -1.89 -4.49 -16.28
C SER A 95 -3.36 -4.81 -15.90
N THR A 96 -3.70 -6.10 -15.75
CA THR A 96 -5.06 -6.54 -15.47
C THR A 96 -5.42 -6.22 -14.02
N VAL A 97 -6.50 -5.46 -13.86
CA VAL A 97 -7.10 -5.21 -12.54
C VAL A 97 -7.69 -6.53 -12.03
N LEU A 98 -6.95 -7.24 -11.17
CA LEU A 98 -7.44 -8.46 -10.54
C LEU A 98 -8.55 -8.12 -9.53
N ARG A 99 -9.61 -8.93 -9.52
CA ARG A 99 -10.77 -8.78 -8.63
C ARG A 99 -11.20 -10.15 -8.10
N GLY A 100 -11.82 -10.14 -6.93
CA GLY A 100 -12.42 -11.36 -6.35
C GLY A 100 -11.41 -12.49 -6.22
N HIS A 101 -11.79 -13.69 -6.66
CA HIS A 101 -10.94 -14.89 -6.56
C HIS A 101 -9.61 -14.77 -7.29
N ALA A 102 -9.54 -14.03 -8.40
CA ALA A 102 -8.28 -13.82 -9.12
C ALA A 102 -7.28 -12.99 -8.30
N LEU A 103 -7.78 -12.06 -7.48
CA LEU A 103 -6.92 -11.30 -6.56
C LEU A 103 -6.40 -12.17 -5.42
N ALA A 104 -7.27 -13.00 -4.84
CA ALA A 104 -6.87 -13.96 -3.82
C ALA A 104 -5.79 -14.92 -4.32
N ALA A 105 -6.00 -15.53 -5.50
CA ALA A 105 -5.04 -16.43 -6.13
C ALA A 105 -3.67 -15.76 -6.33
N ALA A 106 -3.65 -14.54 -6.88
CA ALA A 106 -2.41 -13.80 -7.03
C ALA A 106 -1.72 -13.54 -5.69
N LEU A 107 -2.44 -13.13 -4.64
CA LEU A 107 -1.84 -12.92 -3.31
C LEU A 107 -1.26 -14.21 -2.73
N HIS A 108 -1.90 -15.36 -2.95
CA HIS A 108 -1.34 -16.67 -2.55
C HIS A 108 -0.07 -17.02 -3.30
N GLU A 109 -0.03 -16.76 -4.61
CA GLU A 109 1.19 -16.94 -5.42
C GLU A 109 2.34 -16.08 -4.88
N GLU A 110 2.09 -14.80 -4.54
CA GLU A 110 3.10 -13.92 -3.93
C GLU A 110 3.59 -14.46 -2.57
N VAL A 111 2.68 -14.97 -1.74
CA VAL A 111 3.03 -15.57 -0.44
C VAL A 111 3.91 -16.80 -0.62
N GLN A 112 3.54 -17.69 -1.54
CA GLN A 112 4.30 -18.91 -1.79
C GLN A 112 5.72 -18.60 -2.27
N TRP A 113 5.85 -17.65 -3.20
CA TRP A 113 7.16 -17.20 -3.68
C TRP A 113 8.04 -16.69 -2.53
N LEU A 114 7.47 -15.90 -1.62
CA LEU A 114 8.20 -15.37 -0.46
C LEU A 114 8.65 -16.47 0.49
N LEU A 115 7.82 -17.49 0.73
CA LEU A 115 8.15 -18.63 1.58
C LEU A 115 9.29 -19.45 0.98
N ASP A 116 9.24 -19.72 -0.33
CA ASP A 116 10.28 -20.44 -1.06
C ASP A 116 11.62 -19.70 -1.00
N CYS A 117 11.60 -18.36 -1.04
CA CYS A 117 12.80 -17.53 -1.00
C CYS A 117 13.37 -17.27 0.41
N LYS A 118 12.51 -17.16 1.44
CA LYS A 118 12.92 -16.71 2.79
C LYS A 118 13.12 -17.84 3.81
N ARG A 119 12.83 -19.10 3.46
CA ARG A 119 12.90 -20.32 4.31
C ARG A 119 11.99 -20.34 5.56
N GLU A 120 11.70 -19.20 6.20
CA GLU A 120 10.76 -19.07 7.33
C GLU A 120 9.71 -17.98 7.10
N PRO A 121 8.46 -18.15 7.62
CA PRO A 121 7.44 -17.13 7.53
C PRO A 121 7.86 -15.85 8.28
N THR A 122 7.92 -14.73 7.55
CA THR A 122 8.10 -13.40 8.12
C THR A 122 6.74 -12.78 8.48
N GLY A 123 6.76 -11.70 9.29
CA GLY A 123 5.54 -10.91 9.52
C GLY A 123 4.88 -10.42 8.23
N VAL A 124 5.68 -10.15 7.18
CA VAL A 124 5.18 -9.79 5.84
C VAL A 124 4.38 -10.94 5.24
N THR A 125 4.91 -12.17 5.25
CA THR A 125 4.20 -13.35 4.70
C THR A 125 2.90 -13.64 5.46
N VAL A 126 2.88 -13.49 6.78
CA VAL A 126 1.67 -13.69 7.60
C VAL A 126 0.60 -12.65 7.25
N ALA A 127 0.99 -11.38 7.13
CA ALA A 127 0.06 -10.31 6.76
C ALA A 127 -0.48 -10.47 5.33
N LEU A 128 0.34 -10.93 4.38
CA LEU A 128 -0.10 -11.23 3.01
C LEU A 128 -1.01 -12.46 2.93
N HIS A 129 -0.76 -13.50 3.72
CA HIS A 129 -1.67 -14.64 3.83
C HIS A 129 -3.03 -14.22 4.40
N HIS A 130 -3.04 -13.31 5.38
CA HIS A 130 -4.28 -12.73 5.90
C HIS A 130 -5.01 -11.87 4.84
N ALA A 131 -4.26 -11.08 4.06
CA ALA A 131 -4.81 -10.33 2.93
C ALA A 131 -5.46 -11.26 1.88
N ALA A 132 -4.82 -12.38 1.55
CA ALA A 132 -5.37 -13.38 0.65
C ALA A 132 -6.71 -13.95 1.18
N ALA A 133 -6.76 -14.33 2.46
CA ALA A 133 -7.98 -14.82 3.10
C ALA A 133 -9.13 -13.79 3.09
N ILE A 134 -8.83 -12.51 3.32
CA ILE A 134 -9.84 -11.43 3.20
C ILE A 134 -10.36 -11.32 1.76
N ALA A 135 -9.45 -11.38 0.77
CA ALA A 135 -9.83 -11.32 -0.64
C ALA A 135 -10.76 -12.48 -1.02
N GLU A 136 -10.49 -13.70 -0.54
CA GLU A 136 -11.37 -14.87 -0.72
C GLU A 136 -12.73 -14.68 -0.06
N ALA A 137 -12.76 -14.32 1.22
CA ALA A 137 -14.00 -14.12 1.95
C ALA A 137 -14.87 -13.03 1.31
N THR A 138 -14.25 -11.98 0.76
CA THR A 138 -14.94 -10.94 0.00
C THR A 138 -15.48 -11.47 -1.33
N ALA A 139 -14.69 -12.28 -2.04
CA ALA A 139 -15.07 -12.86 -3.32
C ALA A 139 -16.24 -13.85 -3.20
N SER A 140 -16.23 -14.66 -2.13
CA SER A 140 -17.30 -15.60 -1.79
C SER A 140 -18.52 -14.96 -1.15
N GLY A 141 -18.52 -13.63 -0.94
CA GLY A 141 -19.64 -12.90 -0.33
C GLY A 141 -19.80 -13.12 1.18
N VAL A 142 -18.85 -13.79 1.84
CA VAL A 142 -18.82 -13.95 3.31
C VAL A 142 -18.60 -12.60 3.99
N LEU A 143 -17.72 -11.77 3.43
CA LEU A 143 -17.52 -10.39 3.86
C LEU A 143 -18.25 -9.40 2.93
N PRO A 144 -18.98 -8.41 3.46
CA PRO A 144 -19.55 -7.35 2.66
C PRO A 144 -18.45 -6.64 1.85
N ARG A 145 -18.70 -6.41 0.55
CA ARG A 145 -17.68 -5.91 -0.39
C ARG A 145 -16.91 -4.68 0.13
N ALA A 146 -17.63 -3.67 0.63
CA ALA A 146 -17.00 -2.43 1.10
C ALA A 146 -16.14 -2.64 2.35
N GLU A 147 -16.54 -3.56 3.23
CA GLU A 147 -15.77 -3.92 4.42
C GLU A 147 -14.53 -4.75 4.04
N GLY A 148 -14.72 -5.79 3.23
CA GLY A 148 -13.62 -6.62 2.73
C GLY A 148 -12.55 -5.82 1.98
N GLN A 149 -12.96 -4.83 1.17
CA GLN A 149 -12.03 -3.91 0.51
C GLN A 149 -11.21 -3.07 1.49
N ARG A 150 -11.83 -2.57 2.57
CA ARG A 150 -11.11 -1.81 3.61
C ARG A 150 -10.12 -2.69 4.37
N GLN A 151 -10.57 -3.85 4.83
CA GLN A 151 -9.72 -4.78 5.57
C GLN A 151 -8.55 -5.26 4.74
N LEU A 152 -8.78 -5.55 3.46
CA LEU A 152 -7.72 -5.95 2.53
C LEU A 152 -6.64 -4.88 2.38
N LEU A 153 -7.02 -3.62 2.15
CA LEU A 153 -6.05 -2.53 2.06
C LEU A 153 -5.34 -2.28 3.39
N GLY A 154 -6.01 -2.47 4.53
CA GLY A 154 -5.40 -2.44 5.85
C GLY A 154 -4.32 -3.51 6.01
N ALA A 155 -4.63 -4.77 5.66
CA ALA A 155 -3.69 -5.88 5.72
C ALA A 155 -2.47 -5.67 4.80
N LEU A 156 -2.69 -5.17 3.58
CA LEU A 156 -1.60 -4.81 2.66
C LEU A 156 -0.74 -3.65 3.20
N SER A 157 -1.34 -2.67 3.87
CA SER A 157 -0.61 -1.56 4.49
C SER A 157 0.26 -2.02 5.66
N VAL A 158 -0.25 -2.94 6.48
CA VAL A 158 0.52 -3.59 7.55
C VAL A 158 1.70 -4.37 6.97
N ALA A 159 1.45 -5.17 5.94
CA ALA A 159 2.50 -5.94 5.27
C ALA A 159 3.59 -5.03 4.67
N GLU A 160 3.21 -3.91 4.04
CA GLU A 160 4.13 -2.89 3.51
C GLU A 160 4.98 -2.26 4.63
N THR A 161 4.37 -1.97 5.78
CA THR A 161 5.07 -1.42 6.95
C THR A 161 6.09 -2.41 7.51
N LEU A 162 5.73 -3.70 7.60
CA LEU A 162 6.60 -4.76 8.09
C LEU A 162 7.79 -4.99 7.14
N ASP A 163 7.56 -4.91 5.83
CA ASP A 163 8.64 -4.97 4.85
C ASP A 163 9.60 -3.79 5.00
N ALA A 164 9.07 -2.56 5.11
CA ALA A 164 9.88 -1.37 5.35
C ALA A 164 10.75 -1.51 6.62
N ALA A 165 10.15 -2.00 7.71
CA ALA A 165 10.86 -2.29 8.96
C ALA A 165 12.04 -3.26 8.75
N SER A 166 11.81 -4.34 8.00
CA SER A 166 12.82 -5.36 7.74
C SER A 166 14.01 -4.86 6.92
N ARG A 167 13.82 -3.78 6.15
CA ARG A 167 14.85 -3.13 5.32
C ARG A 167 15.52 -1.94 6.01
N GLY A 168 15.13 -1.62 7.24
CA GLY A 168 15.68 -0.48 7.99
C GLY A 168 15.28 0.89 7.43
N ALA A 169 14.12 0.96 6.77
CA ALA A 169 13.52 2.20 6.28
C ALA A 169 12.63 2.87 7.35
#